data_AF-T0MCH1-F1
#
_entry.id   AF-T0MCH1-F1
#
_cell.length_a   1.000
_cell.length_b   1.000
_cell.length_c   1.000
_cell.angle_alpha   90.00
_cell.angle_beta   90.00
_cell.angle_gamma   90.00
#
_symmetry.space_group_name_H-M   'P 1'
#
loop_
_entity.id
_entity.type
_entity.pdbx_description
1 polymer ?
#
loop_
_entity_poly.entity_id
_entity_poly.type
_entity_poly.pdbx_seq_one_letter_code
_entity_poly.pdbx_strand_id
1 'polypeptide(L)'
;MFLSFTTPFMFAESKLEDFLKYHPKDENKNDAFLNILRKKYINNYFPDLGLGIYLDINLQIIEQKDEILEGKVVSQTSDGIFVSIYFFEKIFISKEDLPEISQMTYIYDEDKKNKILVWIWIYKDVKYVIKNEEIVKFKVIKYDQSNKLIKASFNNPGLGPVSWWK
;
A
#
# COMPACT_ATOMS: atom_id res chain seq x y z
N MET A 1 9.90 31.47 45.83
CA MET A 1 8.73 30.89 45.13
C MET A 1 8.91 31.20 43.65
N PHE A 2 9.52 30.27 42.92
CA PHE A 2 9.75 30.43 41.48
C PHE A 2 8.48 29.97 40.76
N LEU A 3 7.76 30.91 40.15
CA LEU A 3 6.75 30.58 39.16
C LEU A 3 7.48 30.33 37.84
N SER A 4 7.72 29.07 37.50
CA SER A 4 8.10 28.70 36.14
C SER A 4 6.82 28.70 35.28
N PHE A 5 6.69 29.71 34.42
CA PHE A 5 5.76 29.64 33.31
C PHE A 5 6.35 28.67 32.29
N THR A 6 5.93 27.41 32.35
CA THR A 6 6.01 26.52 31.19
C THR A 6 4.99 27.05 30.21
N THR A 7 5.44 27.59 29.08
CA THR A 7 4.52 27.87 27.95
C THR A 7 3.78 26.57 27.65
N PRO A 8 2.44 26.50 27.78
CA PRO A 8 1.71 25.36 27.30
C PRO A 8 1.95 25.32 25.79
N PHE A 9 2.44 24.19 25.28
CA PHE A 9 2.53 23.96 23.85
C PHE A 9 1.10 24.13 23.29
N MET A 10 0.82 25.30 22.72
CA MET A 10 -0.50 25.69 22.21
C MET A 10 -0.83 24.97 20.89
N PHE A 11 0.15 24.29 20.33
CA PHE A 11 0.08 23.58 19.06
C PHE A 11 0.43 22.11 19.28
N ALA A 12 -0.32 21.24 18.62
CA ALA A 12 -0.06 19.81 18.53
C ALA A 12 0.07 19.41 17.07
N GLU A 13 1.02 18.53 16.76
CA GLU A 13 1.13 17.89 15.45
C GLU A 13 0.23 16.66 15.44
N SER A 14 -0.61 16.53 14.41
CA SER A 14 -1.51 15.38 14.23
C SER A 14 -1.28 14.76 12.85
N LYS A 15 -1.15 13.43 12.81
CA LYS A 15 -1.05 12.66 11.56
C LYS A 15 -2.46 12.25 11.12
N LEU A 16 -2.79 12.51 9.86
CA LEU A 16 -4.12 12.28 9.29
C LEU A 16 -4.00 11.45 8.01
N GLU A 17 -4.87 10.46 7.87
CA GLU A 17 -5.05 9.67 6.64
C GLU A 17 -6.39 10.03 6.00
N ASP A 18 -6.41 10.22 4.68
CA ASP A 18 -7.61 10.68 3.98
C ASP A 18 -7.66 10.28 2.50
N PHE A 19 -8.87 10.28 1.95
CA PHE A 19 -9.15 10.00 0.54
C PHE A 19 -9.50 11.28 -0.19
N LEU A 20 -8.67 11.66 -1.16
CA LEU A 20 -8.87 12.85 -1.99
C LEU A 20 -9.45 12.47 -3.35
N LYS A 21 -10.45 13.22 -3.80
CA LYS A 21 -10.95 13.17 -5.18
C LYS A 21 -10.51 14.45 -5.87
N TYR A 22 -9.83 14.33 -7.01
CA TYR A 22 -9.43 15.47 -7.84
C TYR A 22 -9.93 15.30 -9.27
N HIS A 23 -10.03 16.40 -10.00
CA HIS A 23 -10.49 16.37 -11.39
C HIS A 23 -9.27 16.28 -12.33
N PRO A 24 -9.25 15.39 -13.35
CA PRO A 24 -8.09 15.22 -14.24
C PRO A 24 -7.70 16.42 -15.11
N LYS A 25 -8.42 17.54 -14.99
CA LYS A 25 -8.23 18.74 -15.82
C LYS A 25 -7.19 19.71 -15.24
N ASP A 26 -6.74 19.48 -14.00
CA ASP A 26 -5.76 20.33 -13.36
C ASP A 26 -4.36 19.98 -13.87
N GLU A 27 -3.70 20.93 -14.55
CA GLU A 27 -2.38 20.71 -15.19
C GLU A 27 -1.27 20.41 -14.16
N ASN A 28 -1.39 20.93 -12.93
CA ASN A 28 -0.50 20.61 -11.83
C ASN A 28 -1.25 19.84 -10.73
N LYS A 29 -1.11 18.52 -10.74
CA LYS A 29 -1.73 17.62 -9.76
C LYS A 29 -1.33 17.95 -8.33
N ASN A 30 -0.06 18.30 -8.08
CA ASN A 30 0.43 18.61 -6.73
C ASN A 30 -0.30 19.85 -6.19
N ASP A 31 -0.41 20.91 -6.98
CA ASP A 31 -1.15 22.10 -6.58
C ASP A 31 -2.64 21.80 -6.36
N ALA A 32 -3.24 20.96 -7.21
CA ALA A 32 -4.63 20.52 -7.04
C ALA A 32 -4.84 19.78 -5.70
N PHE A 33 -3.97 18.83 -5.37
CA PHE A 33 -4.02 18.11 -4.10
C PHE A 33 -3.79 19.02 -2.90
N LEU A 34 -2.77 19.88 -2.96
CA LEU A 34 -2.48 20.86 -1.91
C LEU A 34 -3.68 21.79 -1.68
N ASN A 35 -4.34 22.24 -2.74
CA ASN A 35 -5.52 23.08 -2.64
C ASN A 35 -6.70 22.36 -2.01
N ILE A 36 -6.95 21.09 -2.37
CA ILE A 36 -7.99 20.26 -1.75
C ILE A 36 -7.70 20.08 -0.25
N LEU A 37 -6.47 19.70 0.11
CA LEU A 37 -6.05 19.51 1.50
C LEU A 37 -6.17 20.80 2.31
N ARG A 38 -5.64 21.91 1.79
CA ARG A 38 -5.74 23.22 2.45
C ARG A 38 -7.20 23.59 2.71
N LYS A 39 -8.06 23.42 1.72
CA LYS A 39 -9.51 23.71 1.87
C LYS A 39 -10.18 22.81 2.91
N LYS A 40 -9.77 21.55 3.01
CA LYS A 40 -10.37 20.57 3.92
C LYS A 40 -9.89 20.71 5.37
N TYR A 41 -8.62 21.07 5.58
CA TYR A 41 -8.00 21.01 6.90
C TYR A 41 -7.66 22.37 7.50
N ILE A 42 -7.25 23.35 6.71
CA ILE A 42 -6.91 24.68 7.24
C ILE A 42 -8.21 25.43 7.56
N ASN A 43 -8.22 26.10 8.72
CA ASN A 43 -9.36 26.86 9.26
C ASN A 43 -10.63 26.04 9.50
N ASN A 44 -10.51 24.71 9.56
CA ASN A 44 -11.62 23.83 9.91
C ASN A 44 -11.42 23.27 11.33
N TYR A 45 -12.51 23.14 12.08
CA TYR A 45 -12.50 22.56 13.42
C TYR A 45 -12.74 21.05 13.35
N PHE A 46 -11.87 20.31 14.00
CA PHE A 46 -11.93 18.86 14.13
C PHE A 46 -12.31 18.52 15.56
N PRO A 47 -13.44 17.84 15.79
CA PRO A 47 -13.75 17.27 17.09
C PRO A 47 -12.54 16.46 17.58
N ASP A 48 -12.19 16.64 18.85
CA ASP A 48 -11.05 16.00 19.53
C ASP A 48 -9.63 16.47 19.16
N LEU A 49 -9.44 17.22 18.07
CA LEU A 49 -8.12 17.72 17.64
C LEU A 49 -7.98 19.25 17.70
N GLY A 50 -9.07 20.00 17.52
CA GLY A 50 -9.06 21.46 17.52
C GLY A 50 -9.07 22.08 16.12
N LEU A 51 -8.53 23.30 16.00
CA LEU A 51 -8.52 24.08 14.75
C LEU A 51 -7.29 23.74 13.90
N GLY A 52 -7.49 23.35 12.65
CA GLY A 52 -6.37 23.16 11.72
C GLY A 52 -5.77 24.49 11.28
N ILE A 53 -4.49 24.71 11.55
CA ILE A 53 -3.79 25.99 11.30
C ILE A 53 -2.74 25.91 10.19
N TYR A 54 -2.12 24.74 10.03
CA TYR A 54 -1.00 24.50 9.15
C TYR A 54 -1.01 23.05 8.72
N LEU A 55 -0.55 22.79 7.50
CA LEU A 55 -0.39 21.46 6.94
C LEU A 55 1.07 21.29 6.57
N ASP A 56 1.76 20.42 7.29
CA ASP A 56 3.02 19.85 6.82
C ASP A 56 2.70 18.62 5.97
N ILE A 57 3.03 18.64 4.69
CA ILE A 57 2.52 17.67 3.72
C ILE A 57 3.67 16.81 3.21
N ASN A 58 3.79 15.63 3.80
CA ASN A 58 4.48 14.49 3.19
C ASN A 58 3.45 13.65 2.42
N LEU A 59 3.11 14.09 1.21
CA LEU A 59 2.08 13.44 0.39
C LEU A 59 2.64 12.19 -0.30
N GLN A 60 2.12 11.03 0.05
CA GLN A 60 2.40 9.77 -0.64
C GLN A 60 1.13 9.33 -1.36
N ILE A 61 1.12 9.50 -2.69
CA ILE A 61 -0.03 9.16 -3.54
C ILE A 61 0.30 7.86 -4.26
N ILE A 62 -0.65 6.93 -4.26
CA ILE A 62 -0.63 5.80 -5.19
C ILE A 62 -1.47 6.21 -6.39
N GLU A 63 -0.81 6.64 -7.47
CA GLU A 63 -1.47 7.12 -8.67
C GLU A 63 -1.72 5.97 -9.66
N GLN A 64 -3.00 5.64 -9.80
CA GLN A 64 -3.62 5.06 -10.99
C GLN A 64 -3.48 3.54 -11.23
N LYS A 65 -4.64 3.02 -11.64
CA LYS A 65 -4.76 1.80 -12.44
C LYS A 65 -3.65 1.74 -13.48
N ASP A 66 -3.07 0.56 -13.60
CA ASP A 66 -1.95 0.19 -14.46
C ASP A 66 -0.54 0.62 -14.01
N GLU A 67 -0.38 1.34 -12.90
CA GLU A 67 0.93 1.65 -12.31
C GLU A 67 1.65 0.37 -11.84
N ILE A 68 2.97 0.29 -12.06
CA ILE A 68 3.81 -0.82 -11.57
C ILE A 68 4.58 -0.34 -10.35
N LEU A 69 4.42 -1.05 -9.23
CA LEU A 69 5.06 -0.75 -7.97
C LEU A 69 5.88 -1.94 -7.47
N GLU A 70 6.82 -1.65 -6.58
CA GLU A 70 7.57 -2.66 -5.82
C GLU A 70 7.09 -2.69 -4.37
N GLY A 71 6.92 -3.89 -3.83
CA GLY A 71 6.51 -4.10 -2.45
C GLY A 71 7.02 -5.42 -1.90
N LYS A 72 6.61 -5.76 -0.69
CA LYS A 72 7.03 -6.94 0.05
C LYS A 72 5.85 -7.87 0.27
N VAL A 73 6.02 -9.17 0.03
CA VAL A 73 4.99 -10.16 0.36
C VAL A 73 4.85 -10.25 1.88
N VAL A 74 3.66 -9.98 2.40
CA VAL A 74 3.35 -10.03 3.84
C VAL A 74 2.79 -11.39 4.20
N SER A 75 1.82 -11.88 3.44
CA SER A 75 1.17 -13.17 3.72
C SER A 75 0.48 -13.74 2.48
N GLN A 76 0.14 -15.02 2.56
CA GLN A 76 -0.47 -15.77 1.48
C GLN A 76 -1.64 -16.59 2.02
N THR A 77 -2.72 -16.65 1.24
CA THR A 77 -3.95 -17.36 1.56
C THR A 77 -4.40 -18.17 0.35
N SER A 78 -5.44 -19.00 0.51
CA SER A 78 -6.07 -19.70 -0.61
C SER A 78 -6.70 -18.78 -1.66
N ASP A 79 -6.96 -17.52 -1.30
CA ASP A 79 -7.60 -16.56 -2.19
C ASP A 79 -6.59 -15.67 -2.93
N GLY A 80 -5.34 -15.61 -2.46
CA GLY A 80 -4.32 -14.78 -3.06
C GLY A 80 -3.20 -14.37 -2.11
N ILE A 81 -2.54 -13.28 -2.45
CA ILE A 81 -1.31 -12.80 -1.82
C ILE A 81 -1.51 -11.36 -1.33
N PHE A 82 -1.11 -11.11 -0.09
CA PHE A 82 -1.05 -9.77 0.49
C PHE A 82 0.36 -9.21 0.37
N VAL A 83 0.44 -7.97 -0.12
CA VAL A 83 1.67 -7.22 -0.33
C VAL A 83 1.57 -5.91 0.44
N SER A 84 2.70 -5.47 0.98
CA SER A 84 2.85 -4.14 1.55
C SER A 84 3.85 -3.30 0.77
N ILE A 85 3.62 -2.00 0.80
CA ILE A 85 4.62 -0.99 0.49
C ILE A 85 4.81 -0.13 1.74
N TYR A 86 5.85 0.69 1.76
CA TYR A 86 6.28 1.50 2.90
C TYR A 86 5.17 2.03 3.83
N PHE A 87 4.13 2.64 3.27
CA PHE A 87 3.05 3.30 4.00
C PHE A 87 1.69 2.61 3.87
N PHE A 88 1.59 1.50 3.14
CA PHE A 88 0.30 0.87 2.83
C PHE A 88 0.42 -0.66 2.73
N GLU A 89 -0.28 -1.36 3.61
CA GLU A 89 -0.17 -2.82 3.76
C GLU A 89 -1.32 -3.62 3.15
N LYS A 90 -2.36 -2.93 2.66
CA LYS A 90 -3.60 -3.57 2.17
C LYS A 90 -3.59 -3.71 0.65
N ILE A 91 -2.54 -4.29 0.08
CA ILE A 91 -2.49 -4.62 -1.36
C ILE A 91 -2.75 -6.11 -1.50
N PHE A 92 -3.76 -6.46 -2.30
CA PHE A 92 -4.19 -7.83 -2.49
C PHE A 92 -4.12 -8.22 -3.97
N ILE A 93 -3.44 -9.33 -4.24
CA ILE A 93 -3.33 -9.96 -5.55
C ILE A 93 -4.16 -11.23 -5.48
N SER A 94 -5.27 -11.24 -6.20
CA SER A 94 -6.18 -12.40 -6.22
C SER A 94 -5.52 -13.58 -6.95
N LYS A 95 -5.95 -14.80 -6.65
CA LYS A 95 -5.51 -16.00 -7.40
C LYS A 95 -5.80 -15.91 -8.90
N GLU A 96 -6.85 -15.18 -9.29
CA GLU A 96 -7.20 -14.93 -10.69
C GLU A 96 -6.24 -13.94 -11.36
N ASP A 97 -5.54 -13.13 -10.58
CA ASP A 97 -4.57 -12.12 -11.04
C ASP A 97 -3.11 -12.60 -10.91
N LEU A 98 -2.89 -13.87 -10.56
CA LEU A 98 -1.58 -14.52 -10.60
C LEU A 98 -1.21 -14.95 -12.04
N PRO A 99 0.07 -15.27 -12.32
CA PRO A 99 0.47 -15.82 -13.61
C PRO A 99 -0.29 -17.11 -13.96
N GLU A 100 -0.42 -17.38 -15.26
CA GLU A 100 -1.02 -18.63 -15.73
C GLU A 100 -0.30 -19.85 -15.12
N ILE A 101 -1.08 -20.87 -14.76
CA ILE A 101 -0.58 -22.11 -14.15
C ILE A 101 0.06 -21.87 -12.76
N SER A 102 -0.50 -20.91 -11.99
CA SER A 102 -0.21 -20.79 -10.56
C SER A 102 -0.99 -21.80 -9.70
N GLN A 103 -0.34 -22.31 -8.66
CA GLN A 103 -0.90 -23.31 -7.74
C GLN A 103 -0.50 -23.01 -6.31
N MET A 104 -1.34 -23.42 -5.35
CA MET A 104 -0.96 -23.39 -3.93
C MET A 104 -0.23 -24.68 -3.54
N THR A 105 0.75 -24.55 -2.66
CA THR A 105 1.43 -25.66 -2.00
C THR A 105 1.77 -25.28 -0.55
N TYR A 106 2.31 -26.22 0.21
CA TYR A 106 2.77 -25.98 1.57
C TYR A 106 4.27 -26.21 1.64
N ILE A 107 5.00 -25.22 2.16
CA ILE A 107 6.42 -25.36 2.50
C ILE A 107 6.59 -25.27 4.02
N TYR A 108 7.70 -25.79 4.53
CA TYR A 108 8.07 -25.55 5.91
C TYR A 108 8.67 -24.15 6.06
N ASP A 109 8.32 -23.49 7.15
CA ASP A 109 8.94 -22.24 7.59
C ASP A 109 10.46 -22.45 7.85
N GLU A 110 11.24 -21.37 8.00
CA GLU A 110 12.69 -21.39 8.21
C GLU A 110 13.09 -22.28 9.40
N ASP A 111 12.32 -22.21 10.48
CA ASP A 111 12.48 -23.04 11.69
C ASP A 111 12.04 -24.50 11.53
N LYS A 112 11.48 -24.86 10.37
CA LYS A 112 10.93 -26.20 10.03
C LYS A 112 9.82 -26.72 10.96
N LYS A 113 9.24 -25.87 11.80
CA LYS A 113 8.19 -26.24 12.78
C LYS A 113 6.79 -26.19 12.20
N ASN A 114 6.53 -25.24 11.30
CA ASN A 114 5.19 -24.96 10.79
C ASN A 114 5.15 -25.10 9.27
N LYS A 115 4.02 -25.57 8.74
CA LYS A 115 3.72 -25.53 7.31
C LYS A 115 3.03 -24.22 6.98
N ILE A 116 3.57 -23.49 6.01
CA ILE A 116 3.01 -22.26 5.49
C ILE A 116 2.49 -22.49 4.07
N LEU A 117 1.31 -21.95 3.76
CA LEU A 117 0.77 -21.94 2.41
C LEU A 117 1.57 -20.94 1.57
N VAL A 118 1.99 -21.37 0.39
CA VAL A 118 2.66 -20.52 -0.59
C VAL A 118 2.11 -20.76 -1.99
N TRP A 119 2.10 -19.71 -2.79
CA TRP A 119 1.82 -19.76 -4.21
C TRP A 119 3.09 -20.06 -4.99
N ILE A 120 2.95 -20.94 -5.99
CA ILE A 120 3.98 -21.25 -6.97
C ILE A 120 3.49 -20.91 -8.36
N TRP A 121 4.40 -20.49 -9.22
CA TRP A 121 4.18 -20.35 -10.66
C TRP A 121 4.94 -21.46 -11.39
N ILE A 122 4.27 -22.15 -12.31
CA ILE A 122 4.88 -23.19 -13.14
C ILE A 122 5.16 -22.62 -14.52
N TYR A 123 6.44 -22.45 -14.84
CA TYR A 123 6.88 -21.95 -16.14
C TYR A 123 7.87 -22.93 -16.76
N LYS A 124 7.53 -23.50 -17.92
CA LYS A 124 8.33 -24.52 -18.64
C LYS A 124 8.78 -25.67 -17.72
N ASP A 125 7.83 -26.24 -16.97
CA ASP A 125 8.03 -27.33 -16.00
C ASP A 125 8.92 -26.97 -14.78
N VAL A 126 9.37 -25.71 -14.67
CA VAL A 126 10.10 -25.20 -13.51
C VAL A 126 9.11 -24.53 -12.55
N LYS A 127 9.26 -24.85 -11.25
CA LYS A 127 8.43 -24.29 -10.18
C LYS A 127 9.14 -23.10 -9.54
N TYR A 128 8.51 -21.93 -9.65
CA TYR A 128 8.95 -20.69 -9.03
C TYR A 128 8.10 -20.42 -7.80
N VAL A 129 8.72 -20.39 -6.62
CA VAL A 129 8.02 -20.17 -5.35
C VAL A 129 7.97 -18.68 -5.05
N ILE A 130 6.80 -18.19 -4.60
CA ILE A 130 6.66 -16.85 -4.02
C ILE A 130 6.85 -16.99 -2.51
N LYS A 131 7.91 -16.39 -1.97
CA LYS A 131 8.19 -16.46 -0.53
C LYS A 131 7.58 -15.26 0.20
N ASN A 132 7.24 -15.47 1.47
CA ASN A 132 6.99 -14.34 2.35
C ASN A 132 8.26 -13.51 2.50
N GLU A 133 8.11 -12.22 2.78
CA GLU A 133 9.19 -11.23 2.89
C GLU A 133 9.96 -10.94 1.59
N GLU A 134 9.61 -11.59 0.48
CA GLU A 134 10.25 -11.38 -0.83
C GLU A 134 9.78 -10.07 -1.48
N ILE A 135 10.69 -9.41 -2.19
CA ILE A 135 10.40 -8.20 -2.96
C ILE A 135 9.76 -8.57 -4.30
N VAL A 136 8.62 -7.96 -4.59
CA VAL A 136 7.77 -8.25 -5.75
C VAL A 136 7.45 -6.98 -6.53
N LYS A 137 7.35 -7.11 -7.86
CA LYS A 137 6.75 -6.11 -8.75
C LYS A 137 5.30 -6.48 -9.02
N PHE A 138 4.37 -5.55 -8.82
CA PHE A 138 2.96 -5.76 -9.13
C PHE A 138 2.39 -4.58 -9.88
N LYS A 139 1.34 -4.84 -10.64
CA LYS A 139 0.59 -3.83 -11.35
C LYS A 139 -0.70 -3.50 -10.62
N VAL A 140 -0.95 -2.24 -10.32
CA VAL A 140 -2.16 -1.77 -9.66
C VAL A 140 -3.35 -1.94 -10.61
N ILE A 141 -4.42 -2.61 -10.18
CA ILE A 141 -5.67 -2.74 -10.96
C ILE A 141 -6.63 -1.62 -10.57
N LYS A 142 -6.95 -1.52 -9.29
CA LYS A 142 -7.89 -0.52 -8.74
C LYS A 142 -7.84 -0.45 -7.23
N TYR A 143 -8.32 0.66 -6.69
CA TYR A 143 -8.68 0.74 -5.27
C TYR A 143 -10.10 0.21 -5.04
N ASP A 144 -10.25 -0.74 -4.13
CA ASP A 144 -11.54 -1.24 -3.65
C ASP A 144 -11.97 -0.43 -2.42
N GLN A 145 -12.89 0.51 -2.63
CA GLN A 145 -13.39 1.38 -1.56
C GLN A 145 -14.15 0.63 -0.46
N SER A 146 -14.83 -0.47 -0.80
CA SER A 146 -15.65 -1.22 0.15
C SER A 146 -14.76 -1.94 1.16
N ASN A 147 -13.68 -2.55 0.66
CA ASN A 147 -12.73 -3.31 1.47
C ASN A 147 -11.52 -2.48 1.93
N LYS A 148 -11.43 -1.21 1.51
CA LYS A 148 -10.31 -0.30 1.76
C LYS A 148 -8.94 -0.90 1.42
N LEU A 149 -8.83 -1.55 0.26
CA LEU A 149 -7.62 -2.24 -0.20
C LEU A 149 -7.31 -1.91 -1.67
N ILE A 150 -6.08 -2.14 -2.09
CA ILE A 150 -5.67 -2.05 -3.50
C ILE A 150 -5.70 -3.45 -4.09
N LYS A 151 -6.42 -3.63 -5.20
CA LYS A 151 -6.30 -4.83 -6.03
C LYS A 151 -5.16 -4.67 -7.00
N ALA A 152 -4.31 -5.69 -7.10
CA ALA A 152 -3.12 -5.69 -7.95
C ALA A 152 -2.97 -7.03 -8.71
N SER A 153 -2.07 -7.06 -9.68
CA SER A 153 -1.82 -8.21 -10.55
C SER A 153 -0.34 -8.57 -10.69
N PHE A 154 -0.08 -9.86 -10.87
CA PHE A 154 1.17 -10.43 -11.35
C PHE A 154 1.06 -11.02 -12.76
N ASN A 155 -0.10 -10.91 -13.42
CA ASN A 155 -0.39 -11.60 -14.68
C ASN A 155 0.21 -10.95 -15.94
N ASN A 156 1.35 -10.27 -15.81
CA ASN A 156 2.09 -9.74 -16.94
C ASN A 156 3.58 -10.12 -16.83
N PRO A 157 4.29 -10.34 -17.96
CA PRO A 157 5.72 -10.56 -17.96
C PRO A 157 6.47 -9.44 -17.22
N GLY A 158 7.45 -9.80 -16.40
CA GLY A 158 8.20 -8.85 -15.58
C GLY A 158 7.57 -8.51 -14.22
N LEU A 159 6.40 -9.08 -13.88
CA LEU A 159 5.76 -8.96 -12.57
C LEU A 159 5.97 -10.21 -11.70
N GLY A 160 5.61 -10.14 -10.41
CA GLY A 160 5.93 -11.15 -9.40
C GLY A 160 7.26 -10.87 -8.71
N PRO A 161 7.83 -11.86 -8.01
CA PRO A 161 9.15 -11.76 -7.39
C PRO A 161 10.23 -11.25 -8.34
N VAL A 162 10.98 -10.26 -7.88
CA VAL A 162 12.08 -9.66 -8.66
C VAL A 162 13.17 -10.70 -8.96
N SER A 163 13.28 -11.73 -8.13
CA SER A 163 14.21 -12.86 -8.30
C SER A 163 13.96 -13.70 -9.56
N TRP A 164 12.74 -13.67 -10.14
CA TRP A 164 12.38 -14.47 -11.31
C TRP A 164 12.95 -13.94 -12.63
N TRP A 165 13.33 -12.66 -12.66
CA TRP A 165 13.64 -11.92 -13.88
C TRP A 165 15.10 -11.51 -14.00
N LYS A 166 15.97 -12.08 -13.16
CA LYS A 166 17.41 -11.82 -13.15
C LYS A 166 18.18 -12.81 -14.02
#